data_AF-A0A950D9A3-F1
#
_entry.id   AF-A0A950D9A3-F1
#
_cell.length_a   1.000
_cell.length_b   1.000
_cell.length_c   1.000
_cell.angle_alpha   90.00
_cell.angle_beta   90.00
_cell.angle_gamma   90.00
#
_symmetry.space_group_name_H-M   'P 1'
#
loop_
_entity.id
_entity.type
_entity.pdbx_description
1 polymer ?
#
loop_
_entity_poly.entity_id
_entity_poly.type
_entity_poly.pdbx_seq_one_letter_code
_entity_poly.pdbx_strand_id
1 'polypeptide(L)'
;LAVSVKFLPIVLVPLYWKRVRIRDGILAIIVVGLLYVPFLNGQSTPIGSLTTYVQSFRFNDPMFALLERVAAPQLIAALAVFVGLVIAVRLRNGSGVLSSDAFVWPIAGSLLCAPVVYPWYLLWTLPFLRSLSALPIIVWTVSIIPTYVVWYLRALGRPWLLPGWATLLEYGCVAAAGAIILWRRRSTEKPQNKTLSYKLKT
;
A
#
# COMPACT_ATOMS: atom_id res chain seq x y z
N LEU A 1 1.26 6.74 11.66
CA LEU A 1 1.75 6.69 10.27
C LEU A 1 3.25 6.40 10.15
N ALA A 2 4.14 7.15 10.81
CA ALA A 2 5.56 6.80 10.86
C ALA A 2 5.75 5.35 11.37
N VAL A 3 4.87 4.87 12.25
CA VAL A 3 4.73 3.46 12.62
C VAL A 3 4.39 2.59 11.39
N SER A 4 3.23 2.76 10.76
CA SER A 4 2.81 1.93 9.62
C SER A 4 3.76 1.98 8.41
N VAL A 5 4.45 3.09 8.16
CA VAL A 5 5.46 3.22 7.09
C VAL A 5 6.78 2.58 7.49
N LYS A 6 7.26 2.79 8.73
CA LYS A 6 8.46 2.10 9.23
C LYS A 6 8.26 0.59 9.34
N PHE A 7 7.02 0.15 9.58
CA PHE A 7 6.62 -1.26 9.59
C PHE A 7 6.01 -1.72 8.27
N LEU A 8 5.94 -0.89 7.22
CA LEU A 8 5.38 -1.30 5.93
C LEU A 8 6.09 -2.55 5.37
N PRO A 9 7.43 -2.69 5.49
CA PRO A 9 8.09 -3.92 5.07
C PRO A 9 7.67 -5.16 5.87
N ILE A 10 7.15 -5.01 7.09
CA ILE A 10 6.72 -6.14 7.93
C ILE A 10 5.55 -6.91 7.30
N VAL A 11 4.72 -6.24 6.51
CA VAL A 11 3.57 -6.88 5.84
C VAL A 11 4.02 -7.89 4.78
N LEU A 12 5.29 -7.85 4.37
CA LEU A 12 5.90 -8.82 3.46
C LEU A 12 6.46 -10.05 4.17
N VAL A 13 6.63 -10.01 5.51
CA VAL A 13 7.19 -11.13 6.29
C VAL A 13 6.46 -12.45 6.02
N PRO A 14 5.11 -12.52 5.94
CA PRO A 14 4.42 -13.75 5.59
C PRO A 14 4.86 -14.33 4.24
N LEU A 15 5.13 -13.49 3.24
CA LEU A 15 5.57 -13.93 1.91
C LEU A 15 6.98 -14.52 1.91
N TYR A 16 7.86 -14.05 2.80
CA TYR A 16 9.23 -14.50 2.99
C TYR A 16 9.37 -15.64 4.03
N TRP A 17 8.31 -15.94 4.79
CA TRP A 17 8.33 -16.93 5.86
C TRP A 17 8.73 -18.32 5.38
N LYS A 18 9.80 -18.87 5.97
CA LYS A 18 10.47 -20.14 5.59
C LYS A 18 11.15 -20.15 4.21
N ARG A 19 11.29 -19.01 3.54
CA ARG A 19 11.98 -18.88 2.24
C ARG A 19 13.34 -18.18 2.34
N VAL A 20 13.58 -17.46 3.42
CA VAL A 20 14.86 -16.80 3.72
C VAL A 20 15.70 -17.71 4.59
N ARG A 21 17.00 -17.83 4.29
CA ARG A 21 17.93 -18.60 5.12
C ARG A 21 18.11 -17.88 6.45
N ILE A 22 18.19 -18.63 7.56
CA ILE A 22 18.39 -18.06 8.90
C ILE A 22 19.60 -17.12 8.93
N ARG A 23 20.69 -17.49 8.23
CA ARG A 23 21.88 -16.66 8.07
C ARG A 23 21.58 -15.26 7.52
N ASP A 24 20.75 -15.17 6.48
CA ASP A 24 20.44 -13.89 5.84
C ASP A 24 19.54 -13.04 6.76
N GLY A 25 18.67 -13.68 7.55
CA GLY A 25 17.91 -13.01 8.60
C GLY A 25 18.78 -12.46 9.72
N ILE A 26 19.77 -13.23 10.19
CA ILE A 26 20.75 -12.79 11.20
C ILE A 26 21.57 -11.61 10.66
N LEU A 27 22.08 -11.70 9.42
CA LEU A 27 22.82 -10.62 8.78
C LEU A 27 21.98 -9.34 8.68
N ALA A 28 20.71 -9.44 8.29
CA ALA A 28 19.81 -8.30 8.24
C ALA A 28 19.64 -7.64 9.62
N ILE A 29 19.45 -8.44 10.68
CA ILE A 29 19.34 -7.93 12.06
C ILE A 29 20.63 -7.22 12.49
N ILE A 30 21.79 -7.81 12.22
CA ILE A 30 23.09 -7.21 12.55
C ILE A 30 23.28 -5.88 11.81
N VAL A 31 23.00 -5.83 10.51
CA VAL A 31 23.12 -4.59 9.71
C VAL A 31 22.20 -3.51 10.26
N VAL A 32 20.94 -3.83 10.54
CA VAL A 32 19.98 -2.87 11.13
C VAL A 32 20.45 -2.40 12.51
N GLY A 33 20.98 -3.31 13.35
CA GLY A 33 21.54 -2.98 14.65
C GLY A 33 22.74 -2.03 14.55
N LEU A 34 23.67 -2.29 13.64
CA LEU A 34 24.85 -1.45 13.39
C LEU A 34 24.46 -0.04 12.91
N LEU A 35 23.44 0.07 12.06
CA LEU A 35 22.92 1.38 11.62
C LEU A 35 22.32 2.19 12.77
N TYR A 36 21.92 1.55 13.87
CA TYR A 36 21.41 2.22 15.07
C TYR A 36 22.51 2.67 16.04
N VAL A 37 23.74 2.14 15.93
CA VAL A 37 24.86 2.43 16.84
C VAL A 37 25.14 3.94 17.00
N PRO A 38 25.16 4.77 15.94
CA PRO A 38 25.41 6.21 16.07
C PRO A 38 24.35 6.95 16.90
N PHE A 39 23.15 6.38 17.03
CA PHE A 39 22.03 6.98 17.76
C PHE A 39 21.98 6.59 19.23
N LEU A 40 22.88 5.72 19.69
CA LEU A 40 22.98 5.31 21.10
C LEU A 40 23.60 6.39 22.00
N ASN A 41 24.36 7.32 21.42
CA ASN A 41 25.08 8.36 22.16
C ASN A 41 24.28 9.68 22.34
N GLY A 42 23.05 9.77 21.83
CA GLY A 42 22.17 10.93 22.00
C GLY A 42 21.25 10.81 23.22
N GLN A 43 21.01 11.90 23.95
CA GLN A 43 20.19 11.94 25.17
C GLN A 43 18.70 11.56 24.98
N SER A 44 18.26 11.33 23.76
CA SER A 44 16.89 10.95 23.45
C SER A 44 16.86 10.02 22.24
N THR A 45 16.44 8.78 22.44
CA THR A 45 16.06 7.91 21.32
C THR A 45 15.06 8.65 20.43
N PRO A 46 15.21 8.66 19.08
CA PRO A 46 14.37 9.43 18.14
C PRO A 46 12.95 8.85 17.96
N ILE A 47 12.37 8.33 19.04
CA ILE A 47 11.01 7.81 19.14
C ILE A 47 10.05 8.95 19.54
N GLY A 48 10.53 10.01 20.20
CA GLY A 48 9.70 11.14 20.66
C GLY A 48 9.05 11.96 19.53
N SER A 49 9.70 12.10 18.36
CA SER A 49 9.13 12.81 17.20
C SER A 49 7.98 12.05 16.52
N LEU A 50 7.82 10.77 16.84
CA LEU A 50 6.82 9.88 16.26
C LEU A 50 5.41 10.28 16.68
N THR A 51 5.25 10.74 17.93
CA THR A 51 3.97 11.17 18.51
C THR A 51 3.53 12.49 17.91
N THR A 52 4.44 13.46 17.82
CA THR A 52 4.18 14.78 17.20
C THR A 52 3.81 14.62 15.73
N TYR A 53 4.49 13.75 14.98
CA TYR A 53 4.18 13.53 13.57
C TYR A 53 2.78 12.91 13.34
N VAL A 54 2.34 12.00 14.22
CA VAL A 54 1.00 11.39 14.16
C VAL A 54 -0.10 12.41 14.48
N GLN A 55 0.20 13.41 15.31
CA GLN A 55 -0.75 14.46 15.65
C GLN A 55 -0.84 15.56 14.57
N SER A 56 0.27 15.88 13.89
CA SER A 56 0.35 17.05 13.00
C SER A 56 0.03 16.79 11.53
N PHE A 57 0.27 15.58 11.00
CA PHE A 57 0.16 15.30 9.56
C PHE A 57 -1.00 14.36 9.26
N ARG A 58 -2.04 14.88 8.59
CA ARG A 58 -3.24 14.16 8.16
C ARG A 58 -3.50 14.48 6.69
N PHE A 59 -3.61 13.47 5.85
CA PHE A 59 -3.60 13.65 4.38
C PHE A 59 -4.46 12.65 3.64
N ASN A 60 -4.79 11.50 4.22
CA ASN A 60 -5.60 10.51 3.53
C ASN A 60 -7.11 10.77 3.71
N ASP A 61 -7.51 12.01 3.43
CA ASP A 61 -8.74 12.65 3.89
C ASP A 61 -10.02 11.79 3.75
N PRO A 62 -10.32 11.06 2.66
CA PRO A 62 -11.62 10.38 2.53
C PRO A 62 -11.71 9.05 3.27
N MET A 63 -10.73 8.17 3.06
CA MET A 63 -10.71 6.85 3.69
C MET A 63 -10.38 6.96 5.18
N PHE A 64 -9.50 7.90 5.54
CA PHE A 64 -9.19 8.17 6.93
C PHE A 64 -10.31 8.93 7.65
N ALA A 65 -10.96 9.95 7.05
CA ALA A 65 -12.08 10.63 7.73
C ALA A 65 -13.28 9.70 7.95
N LEU A 66 -13.48 8.69 7.10
CA LEU A 66 -14.52 7.68 7.34
C LEU A 66 -14.14 6.76 8.53
N LEU A 67 -12.87 6.36 8.62
CA LEU A 67 -12.37 5.47 9.69
C LEU A 67 -12.18 6.18 11.03
N GLU A 68 -11.76 7.44 11.04
CA GLU A 68 -11.54 8.24 12.27
C GLU A 68 -12.84 8.55 13.00
N ARG A 69 -14.00 8.57 12.30
CA ARG A 69 -15.32 8.69 12.94
C ARG A 69 -15.63 7.57 13.94
N VAL A 70 -14.97 6.42 13.81
CA VAL A 70 -15.29 5.19 14.55
C VAL A 70 -14.10 4.57 15.27
N ALA A 71 -12.87 5.03 15.06
CA ALA A 71 -11.69 4.43 15.66
C ALA A 71 -10.57 5.44 15.99
N ALA A 72 -9.86 5.19 17.08
CA ALA A 72 -8.67 5.94 17.44
C ALA A 72 -7.56 5.81 16.37
N PRO A 73 -6.73 6.83 16.14
CA PRO A 73 -5.69 6.81 15.10
C PRO A 73 -4.70 5.63 15.20
N GLN A 74 -4.42 5.15 16.42
CA GLN A 74 -3.58 3.99 16.67
C GLN A 74 -4.22 2.70 16.13
N LEU A 75 -5.53 2.56 16.30
CA LEU A 75 -6.28 1.41 15.80
C LEU A 75 -6.33 1.41 14.28
N ILE A 76 -6.46 2.57 13.65
CA ILE A 76 -6.43 2.70 12.18
C ILE A 76 -5.05 2.34 11.63
N ALA A 77 -3.98 2.79 12.29
CA ALA A 77 -2.61 2.42 11.93
C ALA A 77 -2.37 0.90 12.07
N ALA A 78 -2.91 0.27 13.12
CA ALA A 78 -2.85 -1.18 13.32
C ALA A 78 -3.68 -1.92 12.26
N LEU A 79 -4.87 -1.42 11.93
CA LEU A 79 -5.74 -1.96 10.88
C LEU A 79 -5.03 -1.96 9.53
N ALA A 80 -4.32 -0.87 9.19
CA ALA A 80 -3.55 -0.79 7.96
C ALA A 80 -2.51 -1.92 7.83
N VAL A 81 -1.72 -2.14 8.88
CA VAL A 81 -0.74 -3.23 8.92
C VAL A 81 -1.44 -4.59 8.86
N PHE A 82 -2.54 -4.75 9.60
CA PHE A 82 -3.33 -5.97 9.61
C PHE A 82 -3.88 -6.33 8.23
N VAL A 83 -4.43 -5.36 7.50
CA VAL A 83 -4.91 -5.54 6.11
C VAL A 83 -3.78 -6.03 5.21
N GLY A 84 -2.60 -5.41 5.30
CA GLY A 84 -1.41 -5.86 4.55
C GLY A 84 -1.03 -7.30 4.86
N LEU A 85 -0.99 -7.67 6.15
CA LEU A 85 -0.69 -9.03 6.59
C LEU A 85 -1.73 -10.05 6.11
N VAL A 86 -3.01 -9.73 6.18
CA VAL A 86 -4.10 -10.61 5.70
C VAL A 86 -3.97 -10.85 4.20
N ILE A 87 -3.69 -9.80 3.41
CA ILE A 87 -3.46 -9.93 1.97
C ILE A 87 -2.24 -10.84 1.70
N ALA A 88 -1.14 -10.63 2.42
CA ALA A 88 0.07 -11.44 2.28
C ALA A 88 -0.17 -12.93 2.60
N VAL A 89 -0.89 -13.24 3.68
CA VAL A 89 -1.23 -14.61 4.06
C VAL A 89 -2.14 -15.27 3.02
N ARG A 90 -3.15 -14.55 2.51
CA ARG A 90 -4.04 -15.08 1.46
C ARG A 90 -3.29 -15.38 0.16
N LEU A 91 -2.42 -14.48 -0.29
CA LEU A 91 -1.63 -14.68 -1.50
C LEU A 91 -0.67 -15.85 -1.36
N ARG A 92 -0.09 -16.05 -0.18
CA ARG A 92 0.77 -17.20 0.12
C ARG A 92 0.00 -18.52 0.06
N ASN A 93 -1.20 -18.58 0.63
CA ASN A 93 -1.97 -19.82 0.71
C ASN A 93 -2.65 -20.20 -0.62
N GLY A 94 -2.93 -19.21 -1.49
CA GLY A 94 -3.61 -19.44 -2.78
C GLY A 94 -2.69 -19.71 -3.97
N SER A 95 -1.37 -19.52 -3.85
CA SER A 95 -0.44 -19.55 -5.00
C SER A 95 0.70 -20.55 -4.79
N GLY A 96 0.78 -21.59 -5.64
CA GLY A 96 1.92 -22.53 -5.63
C GLY A 96 3.24 -21.88 -6.06
N VAL A 97 3.18 -20.82 -6.88
CA VAL A 97 4.32 -19.98 -7.28
C VAL A 97 3.95 -18.52 -7.03
N LEU A 98 4.75 -17.82 -6.23
CA LEU A 98 4.52 -16.42 -5.93
C LEU A 98 5.09 -15.58 -7.10
N SER A 99 4.22 -14.93 -7.88
CA SER A 99 4.69 -13.98 -8.90
C SER A 99 5.29 -12.74 -8.23
N SER A 100 6.23 -12.07 -8.90
CA SER A 100 6.84 -10.83 -8.39
C SER A 100 5.79 -9.74 -8.11
N ASP A 101 4.68 -9.75 -8.84
CA ASP A 101 3.59 -8.78 -8.66
C ASP A 101 2.76 -9.05 -7.39
N ALA A 102 2.81 -10.27 -6.83
CA ALA A 102 2.07 -10.59 -5.60
C ALA A 102 2.56 -9.76 -4.40
N PHE A 103 3.82 -9.35 -4.40
CA PHE A 103 4.43 -8.56 -3.33
C PHE A 103 3.89 -7.13 -3.24
N VAL A 104 3.30 -6.64 -4.33
CA VAL A 104 2.84 -5.25 -4.39
C VAL A 104 1.52 -5.04 -3.64
N TRP A 105 0.68 -6.07 -3.56
CA TRP A 105 -0.67 -6.01 -3.00
C TRP A 105 -0.72 -5.84 -1.47
N PRO A 106 0.11 -6.54 -0.66
CA PRO A 106 0.19 -6.29 0.77
C PRO A 106 0.58 -4.85 1.10
N ILE A 107 1.53 -4.30 0.33
CA ILE A 107 2.01 -2.92 0.49
C ILE A 107 0.89 -1.94 0.13
N ALA A 108 0.30 -2.10 -1.06
CA ALA A 108 -0.78 -1.22 -1.52
C ALA A 108 -2.00 -1.27 -0.59
N GLY A 109 -2.39 -2.45 -0.12
CA GLY A 109 -3.49 -2.61 0.84
C GLY A 109 -3.21 -1.93 2.17
N SER A 110 -1.98 -2.06 2.68
CA SER A 110 -1.58 -1.34 3.90
C SER A 110 -1.57 0.18 3.70
N LEU A 111 -1.12 0.67 2.53
CA LEU A 111 -1.12 2.10 2.24
C LEU A 111 -2.55 2.64 2.09
N LEU A 112 -3.46 1.88 1.47
CA LEU A 112 -4.84 2.32 1.26
C LEU A 112 -5.56 2.58 2.59
N CYS A 113 -5.28 1.76 3.60
CA CYS A 113 -5.80 1.91 4.95
C CYS A 113 -4.95 2.82 5.84
N ALA A 114 -3.81 3.33 5.35
CA ALA A 114 -2.93 4.17 6.14
C ALA A 114 -3.54 5.57 6.34
N PRO A 115 -3.32 6.19 7.52
CA PRO A 115 -3.86 7.52 7.82
C PRO A 115 -3.42 8.65 6.87
N VAL A 116 -2.32 8.44 6.14
CA VAL A 116 -1.65 9.42 5.28
C VAL A 116 -0.86 8.63 4.25
N VAL A 117 -1.04 8.94 2.98
CA VAL A 117 -0.20 8.39 1.93
C VAL A 117 0.47 9.55 1.23
N TYR A 118 1.79 9.57 1.24
CA TYR A 118 2.54 10.50 0.40
C TYR A 118 2.98 9.81 -0.88
N PRO A 119 3.17 10.56 -1.98
CA PRO A 119 3.62 10.01 -3.26
C PRO A 119 4.86 9.12 -3.14
N TRP A 120 5.83 9.50 -2.30
CA TRP A 120 7.07 8.73 -2.14
C TRP A 120 6.88 7.37 -1.45
N TYR A 121 5.75 7.13 -0.78
CA TYR A 121 5.46 5.80 -0.21
C TYR A 121 5.14 4.76 -1.29
N LEU A 122 4.61 5.20 -2.44
CA LEU A 122 4.39 4.30 -3.56
C LEU A 122 5.69 3.91 -4.27
N LEU A 123 6.82 4.59 -4.02
CA LEU A 123 8.12 4.17 -4.55
C LEU A 123 8.52 2.76 -4.07
N TRP A 124 8.06 2.37 -2.88
CA TRP A 124 8.26 1.01 -2.33
C TRP A 124 7.57 -0.08 -3.16
N THR A 125 6.60 0.30 -3.99
CA THR A 125 5.88 -0.64 -4.88
C THR A 125 6.57 -0.82 -6.24
N LEU A 126 7.36 0.17 -6.68
CA LEU A 126 8.01 0.20 -8.00
C LEU A 126 8.75 -1.09 -8.40
N PRO A 127 9.59 -1.72 -7.56
CA PRO A 127 10.32 -2.92 -7.98
C PRO A 127 9.41 -4.10 -8.34
N PHE A 128 8.14 -4.06 -7.91
CA PHE A 128 7.13 -5.10 -8.10
C PHE A 128 6.07 -4.74 -9.16
N LEU A 129 6.12 -3.56 -9.78
CA LEU A 129 5.17 -3.14 -10.82
C LEU A 129 5.59 -3.63 -12.20
N ARG A 130 5.58 -4.96 -12.43
CA ARG A 130 6.05 -5.54 -13.70
C ARG A 130 4.93 -6.01 -14.63
N SER A 131 3.68 -5.94 -14.18
CA SER A 131 2.54 -6.52 -14.88
C SER A 131 1.33 -5.60 -14.89
N LEU A 132 0.52 -5.75 -15.95
CA LEU A 132 -0.80 -5.13 -16.06
C LEU A 132 -1.77 -5.58 -14.95
N SER A 133 -1.47 -6.69 -14.25
CA SER A 133 -2.23 -7.06 -13.06
C SER A 133 -2.13 -6.00 -11.96
N ALA A 134 -1.02 -5.27 -11.87
CA ALA A 134 -0.78 -4.19 -10.93
C ALA A 134 -1.17 -2.80 -11.45
N LEU A 135 -1.91 -2.73 -12.58
CA LEU A 135 -2.32 -1.47 -13.21
C LEU A 135 -2.98 -0.46 -12.24
N PRO A 136 -3.86 -0.85 -11.29
CA PRO A 136 -4.45 0.13 -10.37
C PRO A 136 -3.40 0.80 -9.49
N ILE A 137 -2.33 0.08 -9.15
CA ILE A 137 -1.24 0.58 -8.31
C ILE A 137 -0.27 1.43 -9.15
N ILE A 138 -0.04 1.06 -10.42
CA ILE A 138 0.68 1.91 -11.39
C ILE A 138 -0.06 3.23 -11.57
N VAL A 139 -1.38 3.21 -11.74
CA VAL A 139 -2.18 4.43 -11.85
C VAL A 139 -2.09 5.24 -10.56
N TRP A 140 -2.11 4.58 -9.40
CA TRP A 140 -1.97 5.26 -8.11
C TRP A 140 -0.65 6.01 -7.97
N THR A 141 0.47 5.46 -8.46
CA THR A 141 1.78 6.13 -8.36
C THR A 141 1.83 7.47 -9.09
N VAL A 142 1.01 7.64 -10.13
CA VAL A 142 0.89 8.89 -10.89
C VAL A 142 -0.25 9.76 -10.35
N SER A 143 -1.41 9.18 -10.05
CA SER A 143 -2.60 9.92 -9.63
C SER A 143 -2.46 10.56 -8.24
N ILE A 144 -1.51 10.09 -7.42
CA ILE A 144 -1.20 10.68 -6.11
C ILE A 144 -0.39 11.98 -6.20
N ILE A 145 0.28 12.28 -7.32
CA ILE A 145 1.19 13.44 -7.45
C ILE A 145 0.51 14.78 -7.07
N PRO A 146 -0.75 15.06 -7.46
CA PRO A 146 -1.44 16.29 -7.08
C PRO A 146 -1.58 16.54 -5.58
N THR A 147 -1.37 15.53 -4.72
CA THR A 147 -1.35 15.71 -3.26
C THR A 147 -0.28 16.71 -2.79
N TYR A 148 0.76 16.96 -3.59
CA TYR A 148 1.75 18.01 -3.31
C TYR A 148 1.18 19.43 -3.29
N VAL A 149 0.00 19.66 -3.86
CA VAL A 149 -0.66 20.98 -3.81
C VAL A 149 -0.87 21.46 -2.38
N VAL A 150 -1.02 20.56 -1.40
CA VAL A 150 -1.15 20.95 0.01
C VAL A 150 0.07 21.72 0.52
N TRP A 151 1.27 21.35 0.08
CA TRP A 151 2.50 22.06 0.46
C TRP A 151 2.50 23.49 -0.07
N TYR A 152 2.07 23.66 -1.33
CA TYR A 152 1.91 24.97 -1.94
C TYR A 152 0.85 25.81 -1.21
N LEU A 153 -0.33 25.24 -0.94
CA LEU A 153 -1.40 25.92 -0.21
C LEU A 153 -0.97 26.32 1.21
N ARG A 154 -0.20 25.46 1.90
CA ARG A 154 0.34 25.79 3.23
C ARG A 154 1.31 26.97 3.17
N ALA A 155 2.16 27.04 2.14
CA ALA A 155 3.07 28.17 1.95
C ALA A 155 2.31 29.50 1.76
N LEU A 156 1.08 29.45 1.24
CA LEU A 156 0.15 30.58 1.15
C LEU A 156 -0.65 30.85 2.44
N GLY A 157 -0.33 30.18 3.55
CA GLY A 157 -1.02 30.34 4.83
C GLY A 157 -2.37 29.62 4.93
N ARG A 158 -2.75 28.78 3.96
CA ARG A 158 -4.00 28.00 4.00
C ARG A 158 -3.90 26.85 5.02
N PRO A 159 -5.05 26.36 5.52
CA PRO A 159 -5.07 25.15 6.35
C PRO A 159 -4.49 23.96 5.59
N TRP A 160 -3.95 23.02 6.35
CA TRP A 160 -3.38 21.78 5.83
C TRP A 160 -4.50 20.80 5.47
N LEU A 161 -5.16 21.02 4.32
CA LEU A 161 -6.30 20.24 3.84
C LEU A 161 -6.12 19.93 2.35
N LEU A 162 -6.37 18.68 1.97
CA LEU A 162 -6.29 18.28 0.56
C LEU A 162 -7.55 18.73 -0.21
N PRO A 163 -7.43 19.47 -1.32
CA PRO A 163 -8.59 19.82 -2.13
C PRO A 163 -9.34 18.60 -2.65
N GLY A 164 -10.67 18.63 -2.63
CA GLY A 164 -11.50 17.49 -3.04
C GLY A 164 -11.30 17.04 -4.50
N TRP A 165 -10.86 17.92 -5.39
CA TRP A 165 -10.52 17.54 -6.77
C TRP A 165 -9.27 16.66 -6.83
N ALA A 166 -8.28 16.90 -5.95
CA ALA A 166 -7.04 16.14 -5.92
C ALA A 166 -7.32 14.72 -5.42
N THR A 167 -8.17 14.63 -4.39
CA THR A 167 -8.75 13.38 -3.92
C THR A 167 -9.50 12.62 -5.02
N LEU A 168 -10.39 13.30 -5.74
CA LEU A 168 -11.18 12.68 -6.82
C LEU A 168 -10.27 12.16 -7.93
N LEU A 169 -9.21 12.89 -8.27
CA LEU A 169 -8.23 12.47 -9.26
C LEU A 169 -7.45 11.25 -8.75
N GLU A 170 -6.93 11.30 -7.53
CA GLU A 170 -6.17 10.19 -6.93
C GLU A 170 -7.00 8.90 -6.94
N TYR A 171 -8.13 8.90 -6.24
CA TYR A 171 -8.94 7.72 -6.01
C TYR A 171 -9.84 7.35 -7.17
N GLY A 172 -10.34 8.34 -7.92
CA GLY A 172 -11.15 8.11 -9.11
C GLY A 172 -10.38 7.39 -10.21
N CYS A 173 -9.11 7.77 -10.44
CA CYS A 173 -8.26 7.07 -11.40
C CYS A 173 -7.98 5.62 -10.98
N VAL A 174 -7.71 5.36 -9.70
CA VAL A 174 -7.48 4.00 -9.17
C VAL A 174 -8.75 3.14 -9.30
N ALA A 175 -9.91 3.70 -8.94
CA ALA A 175 -11.19 3.01 -9.06
C ALA A 175 -11.53 2.68 -10.52
N ALA A 176 -11.31 3.63 -11.44
CA ALA A 176 -11.52 3.42 -12.88
C ALA A 176 -10.61 2.31 -13.42
N ALA A 177 -9.32 2.30 -13.04
CA ALA A 177 -8.38 1.25 -13.44
C ALA A 177 -8.82 -0.13 -12.94
N GLY A 178 -9.27 -0.23 -11.68
CA GLY A 178 -9.84 -1.45 -11.11
C GLY A 178 -11.09 -1.92 -11.85
N ALA A 179 -12.01 -1.00 -12.16
CA ALA A 179 -13.23 -1.30 -12.90
C ALA A 179 -12.95 -1.81 -14.32
N ILE A 180 -11.99 -1.22 -15.03
CA ILE A 180 -11.56 -1.68 -16.36
C ILE A 180 -11.02 -3.11 -16.31
N ILE A 181 -10.19 -3.43 -15.30
CA ILE A 181 -9.66 -4.80 -15.13
C ILE A 181 -10.78 -5.78 -14.85
N LEU A 182 -11.70 -5.46 -13.94
CA LEU A 182 -12.85 -6.32 -13.61
C LEU A 182 -13.75 -6.53 -14.83
N TRP A 183 -14.00 -5.49 -15.62
CA TRP A 183 -14.75 -5.60 -16.87
C TRP A 183 -14.03 -6.56 -17.82
N ARG A 184 -12.74 -6.33 -18.12
CA ARG A 184 -11.99 -7.16 -19.06
C ARG A 184 -11.98 -8.64 -18.66
N ARG A 185 -11.85 -8.95 -17.36
CA ARG A 185 -11.92 -10.33 -16.84
C ARG A 185 -13.29 -10.98 -17.09
N ARG A 186 -14.38 -10.25 -16.85
CA ARG A 186 -15.74 -10.74 -17.14
C ARG A 186 -16.00 -10.95 -18.64
N SER A 187 -15.39 -10.13 -19.49
CA SER A 187 -15.50 -10.27 -20.94
C SER A 187 -14.75 -11.48 -21.48
N THR A 188 -13.62 -11.87 -20.87
CA THR A 188 -12.87 -13.08 -21.22
C THR A 188 -13.51 -14.37 -20.70
N GLU A 189 -14.32 -14.30 -19.64
CA GLU A 189 -15.05 -15.45 -19.08
C GLU A 189 -16.39 -15.73 -19.79
N LYS A 190 -16.79 -14.93 -20.78
CA LYS A 190 -18.00 -15.24 -21.58
C LYS A 190 -17.78 -16.55 -22.36
N PRO A 191 -18.66 -17.56 -22.25
CA PRO A 191 -18.30 -18.93 -22.60
C PRO A 191 -18.19 -19.13 -24.11
N GLN A 192 -17.04 -19.65 -24.55
CA GLN A 192 -16.87 -20.40 -25.80
C GLN A 192 -17.59 -21.77 -25.69
N ASN A 193 -18.87 -21.77 -25.29
CA ASN A 193 -19.64 -22.99 -25.03
C ASN A 193 -20.99 -23.02 -25.78
N LYS A 194 -21.02 -22.44 -26.99
CA LYS A 194 -22.18 -22.57 -27.90
C LYS A 194 -21.86 -23.08 -29.31
N THR A 195 -20.59 -23.32 -29.67
CA THR A 195 -20.24 -23.64 -31.06
C THR A 195 -19.91 -25.12 -31.33
N LEU A 196 -19.78 -25.96 -30.29
CA LEU A 196 -19.48 -27.40 -30.48
C LEU A 196 -20.73 -28.31 -30.50
N SER A 197 -21.91 -27.82 -30.11
CA SER A 197 -23.13 -28.63 -30.13
C SER A 197 -23.82 -28.72 -31.51
N TYR A 198 -23.35 -27.97 -32.51
CA TYR A 198 -23.89 -28.03 -33.88
C TYR A 198 -23.08 -28.90 -34.84
N LYS A 199 -21.93 -29.47 -34.43
CA LYS A 199 -21.05 -30.25 -35.31
C LYS A 199 -21.05 -31.77 -35.11
N LEU A 200 -21.92 -32.29 -34.24
CA LEU A 200 -22.04 -33.73 -33.96
C LEU A 200 -23.42 -34.33 -34.33
N LYS A 201 -24.18 -33.65 -35.21
CA LYS A 201 -25.53 -34.09 -35.61
C LYS A 201 -25.74 -34.24 -37.13
N THR A 202 -24.66 -34.36 -37.90
CA THR A 202 -24.72 -34.65 -39.34
C THR A 202 -23.81 -35.82 -39.66
#